data_AF-A0A914AG41-F1
#
_entry.id   AF-A0A914AG41-F1
#
_cell.length_a   1.000
_cell.length_b   1.000
_cell.length_c   1.000
_cell.angle_alpha   90.00
_cell.angle_beta   90.00
_cell.angle_gamma   90.00
#
_symmetry.space_group_name_H-M   'P 1'
#
loop_
_entity.id
_entity.type
_entity.pdbx_description
1 polymer ?
#
loop_
_entity_poly.entity_id
_entity_poly.type
_entity_poly.pdbx_seq_one_letter_code
_entity_poly.pdbx_strand_id
1 'polypeptide(L)'
;MGKNRKQVGGVWWWSRTGGEAHADADGCMTPAVSKSSRFPPCGNDTFCLSGCLKKKNLTMFSDEIRTEEQINHLNRHEYTRTGRTFVEPFMEPYWWWPVADLVPRTINANVISVFGVILNIISTVVLMYYAPTATEEAPRWAYSLAGVNIFLFQTCDSVDGRQCLRYKTKLNWHLQLAELFDHACDSITKVCVTIEFGICMKIGGRPELFVPFMLTAMFMFFTAHWQTYISGLVRFTTFDVLEAQQALCFGYLATAVMGPDIWAKKAFALEWRELIIIATAMSSILKFFNQAAFVWGRGHRVTVAV
;
A
#
# COMPACT_ATOMS: atom_id res chain seq x y z
N MET A 1 53.28 13.28 5.44
CA MET A 1 53.12 11.85 5.11
C MET A 1 51.64 11.46 5.19
N GLY A 2 51.23 10.38 4.53
CA GLY A 2 50.02 9.61 4.88
C GLY A 2 48.65 10.28 4.76
N LYS A 3 48.13 10.50 3.54
CA LYS A 3 46.67 10.58 3.33
C LYS A 3 46.11 9.16 3.22
N ASN A 4 45.16 8.79 4.07
CA ASN A 4 44.35 7.58 3.89
C ASN A 4 42.86 7.93 3.95
N ARG A 5 42.24 8.10 2.77
CA ARG A 5 40.76 8.13 2.65
C ARG A 5 40.26 6.69 2.62
N LYS A 6 39.43 6.29 3.58
CA LYS A 6 38.38 5.28 3.31
C LYS A 6 37.07 6.03 3.08
N GLN A 7 36.56 5.96 1.85
CA GLN A 7 35.13 6.22 1.64
C GLN A 7 34.34 5.02 2.16
N VAL A 8 33.33 5.30 2.98
CA VAL A 8 32.22 4.39 3.27
C VAL A 8 30.96 5.19 2.97
N GLY A 9 29.95 4.55 2.34
CA GLY A 9 28.80 5.26 1.78
C GLY A 9 28.02 6.06 2.83
N GLY A 10 27.74 7.33 2.53
CA GLY A 10 26.96 8.21 3.40
C GLY A 10 25.47 7.88 3.35
N VAL A 11 25.02 6.95 4.20
CA VAL A 11 23.59 6.75 4.47
C VAL A 11 23.16 7.74 5.55
N TRP A 12 22.33 8.71 5.17
CA TRP A 12 21.59 9.55 6.12
C TRP A 12 20.11 9.15 6.09
N TRP A 13 19.60 8.66 7.23
CA TRP A 13 18.31 9.06 7.80
C TRP A 13 18.28 8.66 9.29
N TRP A 14 17.39 9.26 10.06
CA TRP A 14 17.53 9.36 11.52
C TRP A 14 17.10 8.11 12.28
N SER A 15 17.96 7.68 13.22
CA SER A 15 17.56 6.84 14.36
C SER A 15 17.31 7.70 15.59
N ARG A 16 16.08 7.64 16.11
CA ARG A 16 15.71 7.81 17.52
C ARG A 16 14.54 6.85 17.76
N THR A 17 14.43 6.16 18.89
CA THR A 17 15.12 6.39 20.18
C THR A 17 16.02 5.23 20.59
N GLY A 18 17.28 5.53 20.92
CA GLY A 18 17.95 4.80 21.99
C GLY A 18 17.44 5.33 23.33
N GLY A 19 17.05 4.42 24.22
CA GLY A 19 16.82 4.69 25.64
C GLY A 19 17.62 3.67 26.43
N GLU A 20 18.66 4.11 27.13
CA GLU A 20 19.53 3.22 27.90
C GLU A 20 18.80 2.80 29.17
N ALA A 21 18.43 1.51 29.24
CA ALA A 21 17.76 0.93 30.40
C ALA A 21 18.77 0.70 31.54
N HIS A 22 19.09 1.76 32.29
CA HIS A 22 19.72 1.62 33.59
C HIS A 22 18.72 1.01 34.58
N ALA A 23 19.11 -0.10 35.20
CA ALA A 23 18.36 -0.74 36.27
C ALA A 23 18.91 -0.25 37.62
N ASP A 24 18.14 0.59 38.31
CA ASP A 24 18.37 0.88 39.73
C ASP A 24 17.64 -0.18 40.59
N ALA A 25 18.33 -0.62 41.64
CA ALA A 25 17.79 -1.59 42.59
C ALA A 25 17.18 -0.85 43.80
N ASP A 26 15.90 -1.08 44.06
CA ASP A 26 15.35 -1.46 45.38
C ASP A 26 13.82 -1.54 45.30
N GLY A 27 13.20 -2.45 46.06
CA GLY A 27 11.76 -2.66 46.05
C GLY A 27 11.13 -2.61 47.43
N CYS A 28 10.10 -1.79 47.61
CA CYS A 28 9.07 -1.95 48.65
C CYS A 28 7.80 -1.12 48.34
N MET A 29 6.84 -1.09 49.27
CA MET A 29 5.45 -0.63 49.07
C MET A 29 5.14 0.80 49.55
N THR A 30 3.96 1.27 49.13
CA THR A 30 3.17 2.49 49.49
C THR A 30 2.88 2.67 51.01
N PRO A 31 2.15 3.72 51.50
CA PRO A 31 1.88 5.12 51.03
C PRO A 31 2.03 6.21 52.14
N ALA A 32 1.86 7.52 51.82
CA ALA A 32 1.56 8.59 52.82
C ALA A 32 0.90 9.87 52.22
N VAL A 33 0.29 10.73 53.06
CA VAL A 33 -0.46 11.96 52.68
C VAL A 33 -0.15 13.16 53.60
N SER A 34 0.02 14.38 53.04
CA SER A 34 -0.12 15.66 53.77
C SER A 34 -0.23 16.89 52.82
N LYS A 35 -0.46 18.14 53.28
CA LYS A 35 -1.71 18.72 53.85
C LYS A 35 -1.65 20.27 53.89
N SER A 36 -2.69 20.98 53.41
CA SER A 36 -2.94 22.46 53.58
C SER A 36 -1.99 23.44 52.84
N SER A 37 -2.27 24.73 52.52
CA SER A 37 -3.49 25.59 52.39
C SER A 37 -3.10 26.87 51.55
N ARG A 38 -3.77 28.04 51.38
CA ARG A 38 -4.92 28.71 52.06
C ARG A 38 -5.50 29.97 51.32
N PHE A 39 -6.65 29.87 50.62
CA PHE A 39 -7.59 31.00 50.30
C PHE A 39 -7.06 32.17 49.41
N PRO A 40 -7.86 33.19 48.99
CA PRO A 40 -9.32 33.49 49.14
C PRO A 40 -10.09 33.50 47.77
N PRO A 41 -11.37 33.95 47.67
CA PRO A 41 -12.25 33.65 46.52
C PRO A 41 -12.55 34.81 45.55
N CYS A 42 -13.16 34.47 44.41
CA CYS A 42 -14.05 35.34 43.62
C CYS A 42 -15.37 34.61 43.36
N GLY A 43 -16.50 35.32 43.48
CA GLY A 43 -17.83 34.79 43.12
C GLY A 43 -18.32 35.32 41.77
N ASN A 44 -19.37 34.68 41.25
CA ASN A 44 -20.49 35.23 40.48
C ASN A 44 -20.24 36.50 39.61
N ASP A 45 -20.43 36.51 38.29
CA ASP A 45 -21.36 35.71 37.47
C ASP A 45 -20.89 35.51 36.01
N THR A 46 -20.88 34.27 35.52
CA THR A 46 -21.16 33.95 34.09
C THR A 46 -21.48 32.46 33.86
N PHE A 47 -22.75 32.12 34.07
CA PHE A 47 -23.53 31.10 33.33
C PHE A 47 -22.79 29.86 32.76
N CYS A 48 -22.48 28.88 33.62
CA CYS A 48 -21.97 27.57 33.18
C CYS A 48 -23.09 26.71 32.57
N LEU A 49 -23.39 26.90 31.28
CA LEU A 49 -24.46 26.19 30.57
C LEU A 49 -24.02 24.78 30.09
N SER A 50 -23.71 23.89 31.03
CA SER A 50 -23.59 22.46 30.77
C SER A 50 -24.97 21.86 30.45
N GLY A 51 -25.46 22.03 29.21
CA GLY A 51 -26.80 21.56 28.85
C GLY A 51 -27.17 21.65 27.37
N CYS A 52 -27.11 20.50 26.69
CA CYS A 52 -28.00 20.10 25.58
C CYS A 52 -28.34 21.14 24.48
N LEU A 53 -27.49 21.25 23.45
CA LEU A 53 -27.93 21.64 22.10
C LEU A 53 -27.34 20.75 20.99
N LYS A 54 -28.05 19.65 20.71
CA LYS A 54 -28.09 18.91 19.44
C LYS A 54 -26.75 18.50 18.79
N LYS A 55 -26.03 17.57 19.42
CA LYS A 55 -25.52 16.39 18.67
C LYS A 55 -26.72 15.52 18.24
N LYS A 56 -27.44 15.93 17.20
CA LYS A 56 -28.44 15.11 16.49
C LYS A 56 -28.39 15.45 14.99
N ASN A 57 -28.62 14.45 14.14
CA ASN A 57 -28.58 14.49 12.67
C ASN A 57 -27.18 14.42 12.03
N LEU A 58 -26.14 13.94 12.73
CA LEU A 58 -24.83 13.64 12.12
C LEU A 58 -24.06 12.48 12.77
N THR A 59 -24.77 11.55 13.44
CA THR A 59 -24.20 10.34 14.06
C THR A 59 -24.80 9.03 13.53
N MET A 60 -25.99 9.09 12.89
CA MET A 60 -26.79 7.93 12.46
C MET A 60 -26.19 7.08 11.32
N PHE A 61 -24.94 7.34 10.93
CA PHE A 61 -24.17 6.58 9.94
C PHE A 61 -22.72 6.33 10.36
N SER A 62 -22.34 6.60 11.62
CA SER A 62 -20.95 6.42 12.09
C SER A 62 -20.84 5.41 13.24
N ASP A 63 -21.83 5.37 14.14
CA ASP A 63 -21.77 4.55 15.36
C ASP A 63 -21.94 3.03 15.07
N GLU A 64 -22.38 2.65 13.87
CA GLU A 64 -22.66 1.26 13.47
C GLU A 64 -21.51 0.60 12.66
N ILE A 65 -20.47 1.36 12.28
CA ILE A 65 -19.44 0.88 11.32
C ILE A 65 -18.22 0.23 12.01
N ARG A 66 -17.85 0.62 13.24
CA ARG A 66 -16.68 0.08 13.95
C ARG A 66 -16.88 -0.02 15.46
N THR A 67 -16.52 -1.16 16.05
CA THR A 67 -16.48 -1.34 17.51
C THR A 67 -15.22 -0.72 18.12
N GLU A 68 -15.26 -0.35 19.41
CA GLU A 68 -14.06 0.11 20.13
C GLU A 68 -12.95 -0.94 20.13
N GLU A 69 -13.31 -2.23 20.11
CA GLU A 69 -12.37 -3.35 19.99
C GLU A 69 -11.56 -3.29 18.69
N GLN A 70 -12.21 -3.04 17.54
CA GLN A 70 -11.52 -2.85 16.26
C GLN A 70 -10.62 -1.61 16.26
N ILE A 71 -11.04 -0.52 16.93
CA ILE A 71 -10.19 0.67 17.12
C ILE A 71 -8.99 0.33 18.01
N ASN A 72 -9.16 -0.50 19.04
CA ASN A 72 -8.09 -0.95 19.93
C ASN A 72 -7.13 -1.94 19.26
N HIS A 73 -7.57 -2.73 18.28
CA HIS A 73 -6.67 -3.46 17.39
C HIS A 73 -5.87 -2.50 16.48
N LEU A 74 -6.54 -1.51 15.86
CA LEU A 74 -5.93 -0.43 15.06
C LEU A 74 -5.17 0.64 15.87
N ASN A 75 -4.91 0.39 17.15
CA ASN A 75 -3.94 1.13 17.97
C ASN A 75 -2.70 0.26 18.30
N ARG A 76 -2.79 -1.08 18.20
CA ARG A 76 -1.73 -2.03 18.57
C ARG A 76 -0.93 -2.57 17.38
N HIS A 77 -1.40 -2.40 16.15
CA HIS A 77 -0.74 -2.99 14.98
C HIS A 77 0.44 -2.12 14.50
N GLU A 78 1.60 -2.28 15.15
CA GLU A 78 2.82 -1.55 14.81
C GLU A 78 3.49 -2.10 13.54
N TYR A 79 2.98 -1.67 12.38
CA TYR A 79 3.48 -2.04 11.06
C TYR A 79 4.96 -1.65 10.89
N THR A 80 5.81 -2.61 10.55
CA THR A 80 7.24 -2.36 10.25
C THR A 80 7.61 -2.86 8.86
N ARG A 81 7.92 -1.92 7.97
CA ARG A 81 8.38 -2.19 6.59
C ARG A 81 9.81 -2.72 6.57
N THR A 82 10.06 -3.82 5.86
CA THR A 82 11.39 -4.43 5.74
C THR A 82 11.74 -4.79 4.29
N GLY A 83 13.02 -4.70 3.94
CA GLY A 83 13.48 -4.84 2.55
C GLY A 83 13.28 -3.57 1.71
N ARG A 84 13.72 -3.62 0.45
CA ARG A 84 13.52 -2.60 -0.60
C ARG A 84 13.44 -3.29 -1.95
N THR A 85 12.69 -2.69 -2.87
CA THR A 85 12.60 -3.14 -4.27
C THR A 85 13.78 -2.62 -5.11
N PHE A 86 13.92 -3.07 -6.35
CA PHE A 86 15.04 -2.70 -7.23
C PHE A 86 14.89 -1.30 -7.82
N VAL A 87 13.67 -0.90 -8.19
CA VAL A 87 13.37 0.38 -8.86
C VAL A 87 13.16 1.53 -7.86
N GLU A 88 12.72 1.24 -6.63
CA GLU A 88 12.46 2.21 -5.55
C GLU A 88 13.61 3.18 -5.27
N PRO A 89 14.89 2.76 -5.13
CA PRO A 89 16.01 3.68 -4.89
C PRO A 89 16.24 4.73 -5.99
N PHE A 90 15.64 4.55 -7.17
CA PHE A 90 15.67 5.50 -8.28
C PHE A 90 14.40 6.34 -8.33
N MET A 91 13.22 5.71 -8.24
CA MET A 91 11.94 6.44 -8.28
C MET A 91 11.73 7.35 -7.07
N GLU A 92 12.15 6.92 -5.88
CA GLU A 92 11.93 7.67 -4.64
C GLU A 92 12.53 9.10 -4.70
N PRO A 93 13.85 9.29 -4.86
CA PRO A 93 14.45 10.62 -4.84
C PRO A 93 14.21 11.45 -6.11
N TYR A 94 14.09 10.80 -7.29
CA TYR A 94 14.05 11.50 -8.57
C TYR A 94 12.64 11.70 -9.14
N TRP A 95 11.62 10.97 -8.67
CA TRP A 95 10.24 11.08 -9.15
C TRP A 95 9.24 11.33 -8.01
N TRP A 96 9.09 10.42 -7.06
CA TRP A 96 8.05 10.52 -6.02
C TRP A 96 8.27 11.68 -5.05
N TRP A 97 9.52 11.98 -4.66
CA TRP A 97 9.80 13.12 -3.79
C TRP A 97 9.42 14.47 -4.47
N PRO A 98 9.87 14.78 -5.70
CA PRO A 98 9.38 15.94 -6.45
C PRO A 98 7.85 15.98 -6.60
N VAL A 99 7.20 14.88 -7.03
CA VAL A 99 5.74 14.86 -7.22
C VAL A 99 5.01 15.09 -5.91
N ALA A 100 5.42 14.45 -4.82
CA ALA A 100 4.85 14.70 -3.50
C ALA A 100 5.02 16.16 -3.06
N ASP A 101 6.15 16.81 -3.36
CA ASP A 101 6.42 18.20 -2.99
C ASP A 101 5.59 19.21 -3.83
N LEU A 102 5.00 18.78 -4.96
CA LEU A 102 3.96 19.51 -5.67
C LEU A 102 2.56 19.37 -5.05
N VAL A 103 2.28 18.27 -4.30
CA VAL A 103 0.95 18.03 -3.70
C VAL A 103 0.70 18.99 -2.51
N PRO A 104 -0.37 19.81 -2.54
CA PRO A 104 -0.70 20.72 -1.46
C PRO A 104 -0.99 20.01 -0.12
N ARG A 105 -0.60 20.63 1.00
CA ARG A 105 -0.88 20.13 2.37
C ARG A 105 -2.35 20.23 2.79
N THR A 106 -3.26 20.54 1.87
CA THR A 106 -4.71 20.49 2.05
C THR A 106 -5.34 19.19 1.54
N ILE A 107 -4.61 18.39 0.75
CA ILE A 107 -5.11 17.14 0.17
C ILE A 107 -4.78 15.97 1.09
N ASN A 108 -5.82 15.31 1.64
CA ASN A 108 -5.67 14.09 2.43
C ASN A 108 -5.11 12.94 1.56
N ALA A 109 -4.25 12.10 2.12
CA ALA A 109 -3.66 10.92 1.47
C ALA A 109 -4.71 10.07 0.73
N ASN A 110 -5.81 9.71 1.41
CA ASN A 110 -6.90 8.90 0.85
C ASN A 110 -7.52 9.47 -0.45
N VAL A 111 -7.43 10.78 -0.70
CA VAL A 111 -7.92 11.41 -1.95
C VAL A 111 -6.98 11.11 -3.12
N ILE A 112 -5.69 10.95 -2.84
CA ILE A 112 -4.64 10.63 -3.81
C ILE A 112 -4.79 9.15 -4.24
N SER A 113 -4.99 8.23 -3.28
CA SER A 113 -5.28 6.81 -3.53
C SER A 113 -6.54 6.65 -4.40
N VAL A 114 -7.64 7.32 -4.03
CA VAL A 114 -8.90 7.31 -4.80
C VAL A 114 -8.73 7.88 -6.21
N PHE A 115 -7.97 8.96 -6.37
CA PHE A 115 -7.68 9.52 -7.69
C PHE A 115 -6.95 8.51 -8.58
N GLY A 116 -5.95 7.79 -8.05
CA GLY A 116 -5.29 6.70 -8.74
C GLY A 116 -6.25 5.58 -9.16
N VAL A 117 -7.12 5.12 -8.25
CA VAL A 117 -8.11 4.06 -8.54
C VAL A 117 -9.07 4.50 -9.65
N ILE A 118 -9.54 5.76 -9.64
CA ILE A 118 -10.42 6.30 -10.67
C ILE A 118 -9.75 6.27 -12.05
N LEU A 119 -8.46 6.58 -12.15
CA LEU A 119 -7.71 6.47 -13.43
C LEU A 119 -7.73 5.04 -13.97
N ASN A 120 -7.41 4.03 -13.14
CA ASN A 120 -7.44 2.63 -13.58
C ASN A 120 -8.85 2.16 -13.95
N ILE A 121 -9.89 2.57 -13.21
CA ILE A 121 -11.28 2.28 -13.57
C ILE A 121 -11.63 2.87 -14.95
N ILE A 122 -11.18 4.09 -15.25
CA ILE A 122 -11.42 4.73 -16.56
C ILE A 122 -10.74 3.94 -17.70
N SER A 123 -9.47 3.56 -17.57
CA SER A 123 -8.79 2.74 -18.61
C SER A 123 -9.40 1.34 -18.74
N THR A 124 -9.85 0.74 -17.63
CA THR A 124 -10.55 -0.56 -17.64
C THR A 124 -11.85 -0.48 -18.41
N VAL A 125 -12.70 0.51 -18.12
CA VAL A 125 -13.98 0.71 -18.83
C VAL A 125 -13.76 1.02 -20.31
N VAL A 126 -12.75 1.83 -20.65
CA VAL A 126 -12.39 2.12 -22.05
C VAL A 126 -11.94 0.86 -22.80
N LEU A 127 -11.07 0.03 -22.21
CA LEU A 127 -10.61 -1.21 -22.84
C LEU A 127 -11.74 -2.25 -22.95
N MET A 128 -12.58 -2.40 -21.92
CA MET A 128 -13.76 -3.29 -21.96
C MET A 128 -14.80 -2.83 -22.99
N TYR A 129 -14.96 -1.53 -23.23
CA TYR A 129 -15.86 -1.00 -24.26
C TYR A 129 -15.40 -1.37 -25.68
N TYR A 130 -14.10 -1.29 -25.95
CA TYR A 130 -13.55 -1.60 -27.28
C TYR A 130 -13.25 -3.09 -27.53
N ALA A 131 -13.02 -3.88 -26.48
CA ALA A 131 -12.69 -5.30 -26.59
C ALA A 131 -13.39 -6.15 -25.50
N PRO A 132 -14.74 -6.23 -25.53
CA PRO A 132 -15.53 -6.86 -24.47
C PRO A 132 -15.32 -8.38 -24.35
N THR A 133 -14.90 -9.07 -25.43
CA THR A 133 -14.57 -10.51 -25.38
C THR A 133 -13.07 -10.79 -25.22
N ALA A 134 -12.24 -9.73 -25.17
CA ALA A 134 -10.78 -9.81 -25.25
C ALA A 134 -10.26 -10.60 -26.48
N THR A 135 -11.01 -10.58 -27.59
CA THR A 135 -10.59 -11.11 -28.90
C THR A 135 -10.34 -10.00 -29.93
N GLU A 136 -10.93 -8.83 -29.68
CA GLU A 136 -10.94 -7.66 -30.53
C GLU A 136 -9.61 -6.88 -30.44
N GLU A 137 -9.43 -5.88 -31.29
CA GLU A 137 -8.32 -4.93 -31.19
C GLU A 137 -8.84 -3.57 -30.72
N ALA A 138 -8.53 -3.18 -29.49
CA ALA A 138 -8.80 -1.83 -29.00
C ALA A 138 -7.88 -0.80 -29.71
N PRO A 139 -8.30 0.46 -29.87
CA PRO A 139 -7.49 1.46 -30.54
C PRO A 139 -6.17 1.72 -29.79
N ARG A 140 -5.08 2.00 -30.51
CA ARG A 140 -3.71 2.15 -29.95
C ARG A 140 -3.67 3.06 -28.72
N TRP A 141 -4.42 4.17 -28.72
CA TRP A 141 -4.46 5.14 -27.62
C TRP A 141 -5.06 4.59 -26.31
N ALA A 142 -5.96 3.59 -26.37
CA ALA A 142 -6.55 3.00 -25.17
C ALA A 142 -5.51 2.20 -24.37
N TYR A 143 -4.58 1.52 -25.06
CA TYR A 143 -3.43 0.89 -24.43
C TYR A 143 -2.43 1.94 -23.90
N SER A 144 -2.21 3.05 -24.62
CA SER A 144 -1.42 4.17 -24.08
C SER A 144 -2.01 4.72 -22.79
N LEU A 145 -3.34 4.87 -22.73
CA LEU A 145 -4.06 5.35 -21.55
C LEU A 145 -3.90 4.39 -20.36
N ALA A 146 -4.05 3.08 -20.56
CA ALA A 146 -3.81 2.08 -19.50
C ALA A 146 -2.34 2.12 -19.00
N GLY A 147 -1.37 2.25 -19.91
CA GLY A 147 0.05 2.40 -19.56
C GLY A 147 0.35 3.64 -18.72
N VAL A 148 -0.22 4.79 -19.10
CA VAL A 148 -0.09 6.04 -18.32
C VAL A 148 -0.83 5.94 -16.99
N ASN A 149 -2.04 5.37 -16.96
CA ASN A 149 -2.87 5.29 -15.75
C ASN A 149 -2.23 4.39 -14.68
N ILE A 150 -1.68 3.22 -15.02
CA ILE A 150 -1.01 2.37 -14.02
C ILE A 150 0.27 3.01 -13.47
N PHE A 151 0.98 3.80 -14.29
CA PHE A 151 2.14 4.58 -13.83
C PHE A 151 1.73 5.76 -12.93
N LEU A 152 0.62 6.44 -13.24
CA LEU A 152 0.05 7.47 -12.38
C LEU A 152 -0.49 6.88 -11.08
N PHE A 153 -1.11 5.68 -11.09
CA PHE A 153 -1.53 4.97 -9.88
C PHE A 153 -0.36 4.66 -8.95
N GLN A 154 0.72 4.06 -9.47
CA GLN A 154 1.95 3.82 -8.71
C GLN A 154 2.56 5.13 -8.18
N THR A 155 2.44 6.23 -8.94
CA THR A 155 2.87 7.55 -8.47
C THR A 155 1.95 8.09 -7.36
N CYS A 156 0.67 7.71 -7.31
CA CYS A 156 -0.27 8.11 -6.27
C CYS A 156 -0.02 7.36 -4.96
N ASP A 157 0.06 6.01 -4.99
CA ASP A 157 0.37 5.15 -3.83
C ASP A 157 1.65 5.62 -3.11
N SER A 158 2.74 5.74 -3.87
CA SER A 158 4.05 6.10 -3.34
C SER A 158 4.15 7.56 -2.86
N VAL A 159 3.16 8.40 -3.18
CA VAL A 159 3.04 9.78 -2.70
C VAL A 159 2.09 9.91 -1.51
N ASP A 160 1.05 9.08 -1.39
CA ASP A 160 0.03 9.24 -0.37
C ASP A 160 0.53 8.84 1.04
N GLY A 161 1.38 7.80 1.15
CA GLY A 161 2.06 7.46 2.40
C GLY A 161 2.99 8.60 2.87
N ARG A 162 3.70 9.26 1.94
CA ARG A 162 4.50 10.46 2.21
C ARG A 162 3.62 11.65 2.61
N GLN A 163 2.41 11.76 2.06
CA GLN A 163 1.43 12.78 2.46
C GLN A 163 0.87 12.51 3.87
N CYS A 164 0.55 11.26 4.22
CA CYS A 164 0.10 10.88 5.57
C CYS A 164 1.18 11.20 6.62
N LEU A 165 2.45 10.90 6.32
CA LEU A 165 3.60 11.26 7.17
C LEU A 165 3.84 12.77 7.35
N ARG A 166 3.24 13.64 6.52
CA ARG A 166 3.23 15.10 6.73
C ARG A 166 2.16 15.56 7.73
N TYR A 167 1.08 14.81 7.91
CA TYR A 167 -0.03 15.20 8.80
C TYR A 167 0.21 14.88 10.29
N LYS A 168 1.06 13.88 10.60
CA LYS A 168 1.65 13.56 11.92
C LYS A 168 0.89 14.08 13.16
N THR A 169 -0.35 13.62 13.31
CA THR A 169 -1.05 13.61 14.60
C THR A 169 -0.30 12.71 15.60
N LYS A 170 -0.36 13.00 16.90
CA LYS A 170 0.19 12.14 17.98
C LYS A 170 -0.62 10.83 18.20
N LEU A 171 -1.22 10.29 17.15
CA LEU A 171 -2.23 9.24 17.19
C LEU A 171 -1.94 8.23 16.07
N ASN A 172 -1.51 7.03 16.46
CA ASN A 172 -1.00 6.01 15.53
C ASN A 172 -2.09 5.46 14.59
N TRP A 173 -3.35 5.42 15.05
CA TRP A 173 -4.48 4.89 14.26
C TRP A 173 -4.74 5.65 12.95
N HIS A 174 -4.35 6.93 12.84
CA HIS A 174 -4.49 7.68 11.58
C HIS A 174 -3.60 7.11 10.46
N LEU A 175 -2.39 6.64 10.80
CA LEU A 175 -1.46 6.05 9.84
C LEU A 175 -1.95 4.66 9.41
N GLN A 176 -2.28 3.79 10.38
CA GLN A 176 -2.82 2.45 10.12
C GLN A 176 -4.14 2.47 9.34
N LEU A 177 -4.97 3.52 9.53
CA LEU A 177 -6.22 3.68 8.78
C LEU A 177 -6.01 4.19 7.35
N ALA A 178 -4.97 5.00 7.10
CA ALA A 178 -4.60 5.39 5.74
C ALA A 178 -4.03 4.18 4.97
N GLU A 179 -3.14 3.41 5.60
CA GLU A 179 -2.56 2.17 5.07
C GLU A 179 -3.63 1.11 4.74
N LEU A 180 -4.58 0.86 5.66
CA LEU A 180 -5.71 -0.05 5.41
C LEU A 180 -6.62 0.43 4.25
N PHE A 181 -6.75 1.74 4.07
CA PHE A 181 -7.55 2.33 2.99
C PHE A 181 -6.83 2.27 1.64
N ASP A 182 -5.52 2.51 1.61
CA ASP A 182 -4.67 2.27 0.44
C ASP A 182 -4.76 0.79 0.00
N HIS A 183 -4.58 -0.17 0.90
CA HIS A 183 -4.65 -1.59 0.53
C HIS A 183 -6.04 -1.99 -0.02
N ALA A 184 -7.11 -1.31 0.38
CA ALA A 184 -8.43 -1.46 -0.23
C ALA A 184 -8.51 -0.83 -1.65
N CYS A 185 -7.84 0.30 -1.88
CA CYS A 185 -7.67 0.91 -3.19
C CYS A 185 -6.85 0.02 -4.14
N ASP A 186 -5.71 -0.51 -3.65
CA ASP A 186 -4.83 -1.41 -4.39
C ASP A 186 -5.54 -2.73 -4.74
N SER A 187 -6.41 -3.24 -3.85
CA SER A 187 -7.29 -4.39 -4.12
C SER A 187 -8.21 -4.16 -5.34
N ILE A 188 -8.82 -2.98 -5.45
CA ILE A 188 -9.70 -2.63 -6.57
C ILE A 188 -8.88 -2.47 -7.86
N THR A 189 -7.78 -1.70 -7.79
CA THR A 189 -6.83 -1.54 -8.90
C THR A 189 -6.34 -2.91 -9.40
N LYS A 190 -6.04 -3.85 -8.51
CA LYS A 190 -5.53 -5.18 -8.89
C LYS A 190 -6.53 -5.95 -9.75
N VAL A 191 -7.84 -5.85 -9.49
CA VAL A 191 -8.87 -6.45 -10.35
C VAL A 191 -8.92 -5.76 -11.71
N CYS A 192 -9.07 -4.43 -11.72
CA CYS A 192 -9.08 -3.59 -12.93
C CYS A 192 -7.91 -3.90 -13.88
N VAL A 193 -6.67 -3.76 -13.39
CA VAL A 193 -5.44 -3.94 -14.17
C VAL A 193 -5.26 -5.38 -14.64
N THR A 194 -5.80 -6.38 -13.93
CA THR A 194 -5.76 -7.77 -14.41
C THR A 194 -6.74 -7.98 -15.57
N ILE A 195 -7.91 -7.33 -15.57
CA ILE A 195 -8.86 -7.35 -16.72
C ILE A 195 -8.24 -6.64 -17.93
N GLU A 196 -7.73 -5.41 -17.73
CA GLU A 196 -7.04 -4.63 -18.76
C GLU A 196 -5.88 -5.41 -19.41
N PHE A 197 -5.03 -6.08 -18.61
CA PHE A 197 -3.90 -6.83 -19.16
C PHE A 197 -4.32 -8.14 -19.85
N GLY A 198 -5.45 -8.73 -19.45
CA GLY A 198 -6.11 -9.81 -20.21
C GLY A 198 -6.56 -9.35 -21.60
N ILE A 199 -7.18 -8.17 -21.68
CA ILE A 199 -7.56 -7.52 -22.95
C ILE A 199 -6.31 -7.16 -23.78
N CYS A 200 -5.25 -6.65 -23.13
CA CYS A 200 -3.95 -6.35 -23.72
C CYS A 200 -3.37 -7.57 -24.45
N MET A 201 -3.36 -8.74 -23.78
CA MET A 201 -2.85 -10.00 -24.33
C MET A 201 -3.80 -10.71 -25.34
N LYS A 202 -4.97 -10.12 -25.65
CA LYS A 202 -6.07 -10.75 -26.41
C LYS A 202 -6.36 -12.17 -25.88
N ILE A 203 -6.54 -12.29 -24.57
CA ILE A 203 -6.68 -13.58 -23.86
C ILE A 203 -7.96 -14.33 -24.26
N GLY A 204 -8.97 -13.67 -24.82
CA GLY A 204 -10.17 -14.31 -25.38
C GLY A 204 -9.88 -15.27 -26.54
N GLY A 205 -8.72 -15.13 -27.21
CA GLY A 205 -8.25 -16.10 -28.21
C GLY A 205 -7.68 -17.40 -27.62
N ARG A 206 -7.51 -17.46 -26.29
CA ARG A 206 -7.05 -18.62 -25.50
C ARG A 206 -7.82 -18.66 -24.16
N PRO A 207 -9.16 -18.82 -24.18
CA PRO A 207 -10.02 -18.57 -23.01
C PRO A 207 -9.70 -19.48 -21.81
N GLU A 208 -9.14 -20.67 -22.04
CA GLU A 208 -8.60 -21.56 -21.01
C GLU A 208 -7.49 -20.94 -20.14
N LEU A 209 -6.82 -19.89 -20.62
CA LEU A 209 -5.81 -19.14 -19.87
C LEU A 209 -6.42 -18.08 -18.93
N PHE A 210 -7.67 -17.67 -19.14
CA PHE A 210 -8.30 -16.57 -18.40
C PHE A 210 -8.40 -16.86 -16.89
N VAL A 211 -8.92 -18.03 -16.54
CA VAL A 211 -9.08 -18.47 -15.14
C VAL A 211 -7.74 -18.61 -14.41
N PRO A 212 -6.72 -19.35 -14.92
CA PRO A 212 -5.44 -19.47 -14.22
C PRO A 212 -4.67 -18.14 -14.15
N PHE A 213 -4.81 -17.24 -15.14
CA PHE A 213 -4.23 -15.90 -15.08
C PHE A 213 -4.87 -15.04 -13.97
N MET A 214 -6.21 -14.97 -13.94
CA MET A 214 -6.95 -14.26 -12.89
C MET A 214 -6.66 -14.83 -11.50
N LEU A 215 -6.69 -16.15 -11.35
CA LEU A 215 -6.43 -16.82 -10.08
C LEU A 215 -4.98 -16.58 -9.60
N THR A 216 -3.99 -16.66 -10.49
CA THR A 216 -2.58 -16.33 -10.16
C THR A 216 -2.45 -14.88 -9.70
N ALA A 217 -3.06 -13.95 -10.42
CA ALA A 217 -3.00 -12.53 -10.12
C ALA A 217 -3.63 -12.17 -8.76
N MET A 218 -4.77 -12.78 -8.42
CA MET A 218 -5.42 -12.59 -7.12
C MET A 218 -4.71 -13.33 -5.99
N PHE A 219 -4.20 -14.54 -6.24
CA PHE A 219 -3.49 -15.34 -5.24
C PHE A 219 -2.19 -14.66 -4.79
N MET A 220 -1.36 -14.15 -5.72
CA MET A 220 -0.13 -13.42 -5.36
C MET A 220 -0.41 -12.19 -4.49
N PHE A 221 -1.50 -11.47 -4.77
CA PHE A 221 -1.94 -10.31 -4.00
C PHE A 221 -2.43 -10.71 -2.60
N PHE A 222 -3.26 -11.76 -2.52
CA PHE A 222 -3.75 -12.32 -1.27
C PHE A 222 -2.61 -12.83 -0.37
N THR A 223 -1.62 -13.56 -0.89
CA THR A 223 -0.57 -14.16 -0.04
C THR A 223 0.38 -13.10 0.55
N ALA A 224 0.55 -11.95 -0.12
CA ALA A 224 1.24 -10.79 0.46
C ALA A 224 0.47 -10.16 1.64
N HIS A 225 -0.85 -10.00 1.50
CA HIS A 225 -1.71 -9.51 2.58
C HIS A 225 -1.79 -10.51 3.75
N TRP A 226 -1.88 -11.81 3.46
CA TRP A 226 -1.87 -12.89 4.44
C TRP A 226 -0.56 -12.94 5.25
N GLN A 227 0.60 -12.80 4.61
CA GLN A 227 1.88 -12.68 5.32
C GLN A 227 1.88 -11.47 6.26
N THR A 228 1.41 -10.32 5.76
CA THR A 228 1.38 -9.05 6.50
C THR A 228 0.49 -9.16 7.73
N TYR A 229 -0.74 -9.64 7.56
CA TYR A 229 -1.72 -9.86 8.62
C TYR A 229 -1.19 -10.76 9.76
N ILE A 230 -0.51 -11.86 9.44
CA ILE A 230 0.02 -12.77 10.48
C ILE A 230 1.29 -12.23 11.15
N SER A 231 2.12 -11.46 10.43
CA SER A 231 3.46 -11.08 10.93
C SER A 231 3.60 -9.63 11.40
N GLY A 232 2.68 -8.74 11.08
CA GLY A 232 2.83 -7.28 11.27
C GLY A 232 3.92 -6.64 10.39
N LEU A 233 4.43 -7.39 9.39
CA LEU A 233 5.58 -7.01 8.58
C LEU A 233 5.28 -7.16 7.08
N VAL A 234 5.23 -6.05 6.36
CA VAL A 234 5.43 -6.09 4.91
C VAL A 234 6.93 -6.30 4.64
N ARG A 235 7.19 -7.28 3.77
CA ARG A 235 8.52 -7.66 3.31
C ARG A 235 8.60 -7.43 1.80
N PHE A 236 9.44 -6.48 1.39
CA PHE A 236 9.77 -6.29 -0.02
C PHE A 236 10.98 -7.16 -0.40
N THR A 237 10.82 -7.93 -1.48
CA THR A 237 11.91 -8.59 -2.19
C THR A 237 12.45 -7.67 -3.30
N THR A 238 13.58 -8.04 -3.91
CA THR A 238 14.22 -7.24 -4.97
C THR A 238 13.33 -7.05 -6.21
N PHE A 239 12.38 -7.95 -6.46
CA PHE A 239 11.43 -7.88 -7.57
C PHE A 239 10.02 -8.07 -7.04
N ASP A 240 9.31 -6.98 -6.79
CA ASP A 240 7.99 -6.99 -6.17
C ASP A 240 6.93 -6.21 -6.93
N VAL A 241 5.84 -5.82 -6.25
CA VAL A 241 4.69 -5.11 -6.85
C VAL A 241 5.12 -3.93 -7.71
N LEU A 242 6.16 -3.20 -7.30
CA LEU A 242 6.71 -2.06 -8.02
C LEU A 242 7.24 -2.44 -9.42
N GLU A 243 8.11 -3.45 -9.50
CA GLU A 243 8.64 -3.96 -10.77
C GLU A 243 7.54 -4.58 -11.63
N ALA A 244 6.55 -5.23 -11.01
CA ALA A 244 5.41 -5.81 -11.73
C ALA A 244 4.51 -4.73 -12.36
N GLN A 245 4.17 -3.66 -11.63
CA GLN A 245 3.44 -2.50 -12.15
C GLN A 245 4.23 -1.78 -13.26
N GLN A 246 5.56 -1.65 -13.13
CA GLN A 246 6.42 -1.12 -14.19
C GLN A 246 6.41 -2.02 -15.44
N ALA A 247 6.51 -3.33 -15.29
CA ALA A 247 6.40 -4.28 -16.40
C ALA A 247 5.04 -4.22 -17.11
N LEU A 248 3.95 -4.00 -16.36
CA LEU A 248 2.61 -3.77 -16.91
C LEU A 248 2.54 -2.45 -17.70
N CYS A 249 3.06 -1.35 -17.15
CA CYS A 249 3.19 -0.07 -17.85
C CYS A 249 3.92 -0.23 -19.20
N PHE A 250 5.12 -0.82 -19.20
CA PHE A 250 5.87 -1.06 -20.44
C PHE A 250 5.16 -2.03 -21.40
N GLY A 251 4.45 -3.04 -20.89
CA GLY A 251 3.64 -3.94 -21.69
C GLY A 251 2.48 -3.24 -22.42
N TYR A 252 1.75 -2.35 -21.73
CA TYR A 252 0.71 -1.53 -22.33
C TYR A 252 1.28 -0.56 -23.39
N LEU A 253 2.38 0.13 -23.08
CA LEU A 253 3.03 1.07 -24.01
C LEU A 253 3.61 0.35 -25.24
N ALA A 254 4.23 -0.83 -25.07
CA ALA A 254 4.68 -1.67 -26.18
C ALA A 254 3.50 -2.11 -27.06
N THR A 255 2.36 -2.46 -26.46
CA THR A 255 1.12 -2.82 -27.17
C THR A 255 0.53 -1.64 -27.94
N ALA A 256 0.63 -0.42 -27.39
CA ALA A 256 0.22 0.81 -28.07
C ALA A 256 1.08 1.11 -29.32
N VAL A 257 2.35 0.71 -29.34
CA VAL A 257 3.25 0.88 -30.50
C VAL A 257 3.17 -0.28 -31.49
N MET A 258 3.11 -1.53 -31.01
CA MET A 258 3.33 -2.73 -31.83
C MET A 258 2.05 -3.52 -32.18
N GLY A 259 0.91 -3.15 -31.58
CA GLY A 259 -0.36 -3.90 -31.66
C GLY A 259 -0.42 -5.07 -30.66
N PRO A 260 -1.63 -5.48 -30.21
CA PRO A 260 -1.80 -6.58 -29.25
C PRO A 260 -1.48 -7.96 -29.83
N ASP A 261 -1.42 -8.10 -31.16
CA ASP A 261 -1.02 -9.36 -31.81
C ASP A 261 0.43 -9.77 -31.50
N ILE A 262 1.26 -8.90 -30.89
CA ILE A 262 2.55 -9.33 -30.31
C ILE A 262 2.40 -10.47 -29.30
N TRP A 263 1.33 -10.47 -28.50
CA TRP A 263 1.12 -11.46 -27.44
C TRP A 263 0.70 -12.83 -27.97
N ALA A 264 0.15 -12.86 -29.19
CA ALA A 264 -0.19 -14.08 -29.93
C ALA A 264 0.96 -14.58 -30.84
N LYS A 265 2.06 -13.83 -30.99
CA LYS A 265 3.25 -14.33 -31.71
C LYS A 265 3.89 -15.46 -30.92
N LYS A 266 4.37 -16.48 -31.62
CA LYS A 266 5.06 -17.62 -31.01
C LYS A 266 6.51 -17.30 -30.70
N ALA A 267 6.94 -17.68 -29.51
CA ALA A 267 8.33 -17.85 -29.13
C ALA A 267 8.55 -19.34 -28.83
N PHE A 268 9.30 -20.01 -29.71
CA PHE A 268 9.38 -21.47 -29.78
C PHE A 268 7.99 -22.10 -30.03
N ALA A 269 7.54 -23.03 -29.19
CA ALA A 269 6.26 -23.73 -29.36
C ALA A 269 5.04 -22.96 -28.80
N LEU A 270 5.27 -22.00 -27.90
CA LEU A 270 4.25 -21.28 -27.13
C LEU A 270 4.12 -19.82 -27.60
N GLU A 271 2.99 -19.21 -27.31
CA GLU A 271 2.72 -17.79 -27.53
C GLU A 271 3.25 -16.94 -26.37
N TRP A 272 3.58 -15.66 -26.62
CA TRP A 272 4.08 -14.76 -25.57
C TRP A 272 3.14 -14.64 -24.36
N ARG A 273 1.82 -14.61 -24.58
CA ARG A 273 0.82 -14.63 -23.49
C ARG A 273 0.90 -15.89 -22.62
N GLU A 274 1.13 -17.07 -23.21
CA GLU A 274 1.27 -18.32 -22.47
C GLU A 274 2.53 -18.30 -21.61
N LEU A 275 3.66 -17.88 -22.19
CA LEU A 275 4.94 -17.78 -21.48
C LEU A 275 4.86 -16.81 -20.28
N ILE A 276 4.14 -15.70 -20.41
CA ILE A 276 3.94 -14.72 -19.34
C ILE A 276 3.03 -15.27 -18.24
N ILE A 277 1.95 -15.96 -18.59
CA ILE A 277 1.03 -16.58 -17.61
C ILE A 277 1.73 -17.73 -16.87
N ILE A 278 2.52 -18.55 -17.56
CA ILE A 278 3.35 -19.60 -16.94
C ILE A 278 4.45 -19.01 -16.05
N ALA A 279 5.17 -17.96 -16.51
CA ALA A 279 6.20 -17.30 -15.71
C ALA A 279 5.64 -16.63 -14.45
N THR A 280 4.51 -15.92 -14.56
CA THR A 280 3.84 -15.32 -13.40
C THR A 280 3.32 -16.37 -12.42
N ALA A 281 2.73 -17.47 -12.91
CA ALA A 281 2.31 -18.61 -12.07
C ALA A 281 3.50 -19.24 -11.31
N MET A 282 4.61 -19.53 -11.99
CA MET A 282 5.83 -20.03 -11.34
C MET A 282 6.36 -19.03 -10.29
N SER A 283 6.39 -17.74 -10.61
CA SER A 283 6.82 -16.70 -9.66
C SER A 283 5.89 -16.60 -8.44
N SER A 284 4.57 -16.80 -8.61
CA SER A 284 3.59 -16.80 -7.53
C SER A 284 3.76 -17.99 -6.61
N ILE A 285 4.06 -19.18 -7.15
CA ILE A 285 4.33 -20.40 -6.37
C ILE A 285 5.61 -20.20 -5.53
N LEU A 286 6.68 -19.67 -6.13
CA LEU A 286 7.92 -19.35 -5.43
C LEU A 286 7.73 -18.28 -4.35
N LYS A 287 6.97 -17.21 -4.62
CA LYS A 287 6.63 -16.19 -3.61
C LYS A 287 5.79 -16.77 -2.46
N PHE A 288 4.78 -17.58 -2.77
CA PHE A 288 3.97 -18.25 -1.75
C PHE A 288 4.81 -19.15 -0.84
N PHE A 289 5.70 -20.00 -1.38
CA PHE A 289 6.56 -20.84 -0.53
C PHE A 289 7.50 -20.01 0.35
N ASN A 290 8.06 -18.90 -0.16
CA ASN A 290 8.88 -17.99 0.65
C ASN A 290 8.08 -17.29 1.77
N GLN A 291 6.84 -16.86 1.48
CA GLN A 291 5.94 -16.25 2.46
C GLN A 291 5.48 -17.26 3.52
N ALA A 292 5.07 -18.47 3.11
CA ALA A 292 4.66 -19.54 3.99
C ALA A 292 5.81 -20.03 4.89
N ALA A 293 7.01 -20.22 4.33
CA ALA A 293 8.20 -20.59 5.10
C ALA A 293 8.60 -19.51 6.13
N PHE A 294 8.40 -18.22 5.81
CA PHE A 294 8.61 -17.14 6.78
C PHE A 294 7.59 -17.16 7.92
N VAL A 295 6.30 -17.31 7.60
CA VAL A 295 5.20 -17.41 8.57
C VAL A 295 5.40 -18.60 9.51
N TRP A 296 5.66 -19.79 8.96
CA TRP A 296 5.88 -21.01 9.75
C TRP A 296 7.21 -20.98 10.52
N GLY A 297 8.27 -20.44 9.93
CA GLY A 297 9.62 -20.44 10.49
C GLY A 297 9.85 -19.47 11.66
N ARG A 298 9.06 -18.39 11.79
CA ARG A 298 9.08 -17.51 12.98
C ARG A 298 8.04 -17.88 14.05
N GLY A 299 6.96 -18.56 13.65
CA GLY A 299 5.80 -18.76 14.51
C GLY A 299 5.05 -17.47 14.83
N HIS A 300 3.99 -17.59 15.63
CA HIS A 300 3.01 -16.54 15.91
C HIS A 300 3.50 -15.48 16.94
N ARG A 301 4.71 -14.95 16.76
CA ARG A 301 5.44 -14.15 17.76
C ARG A 301 5.21 -12.62 17.71
N VAL A 302 4.11 -12.13 17.14
CA VAL A 302 3.84 -10.68 16.96
C VAL A 302 2.40 -10.26 17.33
N THR A 303 1.70 -11.04 18.15
CA THR A 303 0.33 -10.70 18.62
C THR A 303 0.16 -10.56 20.14
N VAL A 304 1.24 -10.73 20.91
CA VAL A 304 1.30 -10.35 22.34
C VAL A 304 2.72 -9.88 22.70
N ALA A 305 2.95 -8.58 22.52
CA ALA A 305 3.69 -7.81 23.52
C ALA A 305 2.64 -7.35 24.55
N VAL A 306 2.87 -7.69 25.81
CA VAL A 306 2.03 -7.32 26.97
C VAL A 306 2.79 -6.33 27.82
#